data_AF-A0A3Q3BET8-F1
#
_entry.id   AF-A0A3Q3BET8-F1
#
_cell.length_a   1.000
_cell.length_b   1.000
_cell.length_c   1.000
_cell.angle_alpha   90.00
_cell.angle_beta   90.00
_cell.angle_gamma   90.00
#
_symmetry.space_group_name_H-M   'P 1'
#
loop_
_entity.id
_entity.type
_entity.pdbx_description
1 polymer ?
#
loop_
_entity_poly.entity_id
_entity_poly.type
_entity_poly.pdbx_seq_one_letter_code
_entity_poly.pdbx_strand_id
1 'polypeptide(L)'
;MARLADYFVVVGYDLDNRVEGEGQGRILQRFPEKDWEDSPFPQGVELFCQPSGWQLVPERHPASFFVAVLTDINSERHYCACFTFWESLDNPQNKAGEADEADEDLAVIQPAKVFAPKSLVLVSRLDYTEAFRNCLGLIYTIHVDGLSTTLETVIGNLLTCVIPIAGGSQRTITLGAGDRQVIQTPINDSLPVSGCSVAQLFRQLGIVNVLYLFCAALTEHKILFLSSSYQRLTDACRGLLAIMFPLKYSFTYVPILPGKLLEVLSTPTPFIIGVNSFFRSETQELLDVIIADLDGGTITIPECVHISLLPEPLLQQTQTALSMVKKTVVKNLLMNAGKS
;
A
#
# COMPACT_ATOMS: atom_id res chain seq x y z
N MET A 1 23.49 -7.81 -5.42
CA MET A 1 22.26 -8.52 -5.84
C MET A 1 21.36 -8.56 -4.61
N ALA A 2 20.05 -8.45 -4.80
CA ALA A 2 19.06 -8.57 -3.72
C ALA A 2 17.93 -9.50 -4.17
N ARG A 3 17.27 -10.16 -3.21
CA ARG A 3 16.08 -10.95 -3.48
C ARG A 3 14.95 -10.02 -3.93
N LEU A 4 14.20 -10.43 -4.94
CA LEU A 4 13.05 -9.65 -5.42
C LEU A 4 11.96 -9.56 -4.35
N ALA A 5 11.67 -10.68 -3.69
CA ALA A 5 10.79 -10.76 -2.53
C ALA A 5 11.46 -11.62 -1.45
N ASP A 6 11.35 -11.20 -0.20
CA ASP A 6 11.88 -11.91 0.96
C ASP A 6 10.88 -12.97 1.45
N TYR A 7 9.58 -12.66 1.41
CA TYR A 7 8.52 -13.60 1.81
C TYR A 7 7.28 -13.52 0.90
N PHE A 8 6.58 -14.63 0.76
CA PHE A 8 5.21 -14.72 0.28
C PHE A 8 4.32 -15.22 1.42
N VAL A 9 3.18 -14.56 1.65
CA VAL A 9 2.29 -14.83 2.79
C VAL A 9 0.85 -14.91 2.31
N VAL A 10 0.10 -15.87 2.84
CA VAL A 10 -1.36 -15.94 2.69
C VAL A 10 -1.96 -15.59 4.04
N VAL A 11 -2.74 -14.51 4.08
CA VAL A 11 -3.44 -14.05 5.28
C VAL A 11 -4.93 -14.16 5.06
N GLY A 12 -5.66 -14.72 6.01
CA GLY A 12 -7.12 -14.87 5.94
C GLY A 12 -7.81 -14.38 7.21
N TYR A 13 -9.12 -14.24 7.13
CA TYR A 13 -9.96 -13.93 8.28
C TYR A 13 -9.89 -15.05 9.32
N ASP A 14 -9.61 -14.69 10.58
CA ASP A 14 -9.64 -15.61 11.71
C ASP A 14 -11.09 -15.81 12.20
N LEU A 15 -11.64 -17.00 11.96
CA LEU A 15 -13.00 -17.35 12.38
C LEU A 15 -13.10 -17.61 13.89
N ASP A 16 -11.99 -18.02 14.52
CA ASP A 16 -11.96 -18.51 15.88
C ASP A 16 -11.68 -17.37 16.88
N ASN A 17 -10.95 -16.34 16.47
CA ASN A 17 -10.63 -15.19 17.30
C ASN A 17 -11.38 -13.92 16.87
N ARG A 18 -12.43 -13.58 17.63
CA ARG A 18 -13.07 -12.27 17.59
C ARG A 18 -12.84 -11.57 18.92
N VAL A 19 -12.12 -10.45 18.90
CA VAL A 19 -11.93 -9.61 20.09
C VAL A 19 -12.90 -8.45 19.96
N GLU A 20 -13.78 -8.28 20.95
CA GLU A 20 -14.73 -7.15 21.05
C GLU A 20 -15.66 -6.97 19.83
N GLY A 21 -15.89 -8.03 19.05
CA GLY A 21 -16.73 -7.99 17.85
C GLY A 21 -15.99 -7.59 16.57
N GLU A 22 -14.71 -7.24 16.65
CA GLU A 22 -13.87 -7.00 15.48
C GLU A 22 -13.18 -8.28 15.01
N GLY A 23 -13.18 -8.52 13.70
CA GLY A 23 -12.41 -9.60 13.11
C GLY A 23 -10.91 -9.35 13.22
N GLN A 24 -10.15 -10.44 13.04
CA GLN A 24 -8.70 -10.42 13.00
C GLN A 24 -8.20 -11.18 11.78
N GLY A 25 -6.99 -10.83 11.35
CA GLY A 25 -6.27 -11.57 10.33
C GLY A 25 -5.40 -12.64 10.96
N ARG A 26 -5.25 -13.76 10.27
CA ARG A 26 -4.36 -14.85 10.63
C ARG A 26 -3.49 -15.20 9.43
N ILE A 27 -2.20 -15.37 9.68
CA ILE A 27 -1.30 -15.97 8.69
C ILE A 27 -1.69 -17.44 8.53
N LEU A 28 -2.17 -17.80 7.34
CA LEU A 28 -2.55 -19.16 6.99
C LEU A 28 -1.32 -19.95 6.52
N GLN A 29 -0.49 -19.32 5.71
CA GLN A 29 0.74 -19.88 5.16
C GLN A 29 1.77 -18.77 4.97
N ARG A 30 3.06 -19.10 5.09
CA ARG A 30 4.15 -18.23 4.65
C ARG A 30 5.28 -19.04 4.04
N PHE A 31 6.00 -18.41 3.13
CA PHE A 31 7.16 -18.97 2.46
C PHE A 31 8.27 -17.92 2.37
N PRO A 32 9.52 -18.26 2.73
CA PRO A 32 9.90 -19.47 3.47
C PRO A 32 9.31 -19.52 4.89
N GLU A 33 9.18 -20.73 5.44
CA GLU A 33 8.70 -20.94 6.83
C GLU A 33 9.73 -20.55 7.89
N LYS A 34 11.00 -20.45 7.51
CA LYS A 34 12.11 -20.01 8.36
C LYS A 34 12.52 -18.60 7.96
N ASP A 35 12.93 -17.84 8.95
CA ASP A 35 13.38 -16.47 8.74
C ASP A 35 14.73 -16.43 8.03
N TRP A 36 14.92 -15.42 7.20
CA TRP A 36 16.23 -15.07 6.67
C TRP A 36 17.07 -14.42 7.77
N GLU A 37 18.34 -14.80 7.88
CA GLU A 37 19.28 -14.20 8.84
C GLU A 37 19.44 -12.68 8.61
N ASP A 38 19.43 -12.24 7.34
CA ASP A 38 19.61 -10.84 6.96
C ASP A 38 18.31 -10.04 6.85
N SER A 39 17.16 -10.69 7.01
CA SER A 39 15.84 -10.04 6.92
C SER A 39 14.77 -10.90 7.62
N PRO A 40 14.70 -10.85 8.96
CA PRO A 40 13.67 -11.55 9.73
C PRO A 40 12.25 -11.23 9.26
N PHE A 41 11.30 -12.10 9.56
CA PHE A 41 9.92 -11.89 9.14
C PHE A 41 9.29 -10.73 9.94
N PRO A 42 8.72 -9.70 9.29
CA PRO A 42 8.13 -8.59 10.01
C PRO A 42 6.86 -9.05 10.76
N GLN A 43 6.76 -8.71 12.04
CA GLN A 43 5.58 -9.01 12.85
C GLN A 43 4.41 -8.08 12.50
N GLY A 44 3.18 -8.57 12.64
CA GLY A 44 1.97 -7.76 12.46
C GLY A 44 1.56 -7.49 11.02
N VAL A 45 2.13 -8.20 10.03
CA VAL A 45 1.77 -8.05 8.59
C VAL A 45 0.27 -8.17 8.36
N GLU A 46 -0.40 -9.05 9.10
CA GLU A 46 -1.84 -9.27 9.06
C GLU A 46 -2.67 -8.02 9.40
N LEU A 47 -2.16 -7.11 10.25
CA LEU A 47 -2.81 -5.84 10.58
C LEU A 47 -2.86 -4.91 9.36
N PHE A 48 -1.82 -4.96 8.52
CA PHE A 48 -1.69 -4.11 7.34
C PHE A 48 -2.41 -4.68 6.11
N CYS A 49 -2.78 -5.96 6.12
CA CYS A 49 -3.49 -6.60 5.01
C CYS A 49 -4.94 -6.10 4.87
N GLN A 50 -5.57 -5.68 5.97
CA GLN A 50 -6.89 -5.05 6.00
C GLN A 50 -6.84 -3.79 6.88
N PRO A 51 -6.35 -2.65 6.37
CA PRO A 51 -6.15 -1.44 7.17
C PRO A 51 -7.44 -0.86 7.77
N SER A 52 -8.58 -1.05 7.09
CA SER A 52 -9.91 -0.67 7.59
C SER A 52 -10.57 -1.73 8.48
N GLY A 53 -9.84 -2.79 8.83
CA GLY A 53 -10.31 -3.87 9.69
C GLY A 53 -10.73 -5.12 8.92
N TRP A 54 -10.61 -6.26 9.60
CA TRP A 54 -11.05 -7.55 9.09
C TRP A 54 -12.55 -7.68 9.33
N GLN A 55 -13.34 -7.53 8.26
CA GLN A 55 -14.80 -7.52 8.33
C GLN A 55 -15.39 -8.56 7.39
N LEU A 56 -16.51 -9.18 7.81
CA LEU A 56 -17.33 -10.00 6.94
C LEU A 56 -18.32 -9.11 6.22
N VAL A 57 -18.54 -9.36 4.93
CA VAL A 57 -19.44 -8.56 4.09
C VAL A 57 -20.52 -9.44 3.48
N PRO A 58 -21.73 -8.93 3.24
CA PRO A 58 -22.83 -9.69 2.66
C PRO A 58 -22.69 -9.90 1.15
N GLU A 59 -21.85 -9.11 0.48
CA GLU A 59 -21.67 -9.15 -0.97
C GLU A 59 -20.18 -9.23 -1.33
N ARG A 60 -19.87 -9.96 -2.41
CA ARG A 60 -18.49 -10.11 -2.87
C ARG A 60 -17.97 -8.80 -3.46
N HIS A 61 -16.96 -8.22 -2.84
CA HIS A 61 -16.27 -7.06 -3.38
C HIS A 61 -15.21 -7.44 -4.44
N PRO A 62 -14.87 -6.52 -5.37
CA PRO A 62 -13.79 -6.73 -6.32
C PRO A 62 -12.44 -6.88 -5.60
N ALA A 63 -11.52 -7.62 -6.22
CA ALA A 63 -10.16 -7.72 -5.72
C ALA A 63 -9.47 -6.35 -5.74
N SER A 64 -8.61 -6.10 -4.77
CA SER A 64 -7.90 -4.84 -4.60
C SER A 64 -6.41 -5.07 -4.34
N PHE A 65 -5.61 -4.05 -4.65
CA PHE A 65 -4.17 -4.09 -4.40
C PHE A 65 -3.69 -2.76 -3.85
N PHE A 66 -2.78 -2.83 -2.88
CA PHE A 66 -2.04 -1.70 -2.34
C PHE A 66 -0.70 -2.18 -1.76
N VAL A 67 0.18 -1.24 -1.42
CA VAL A 67 1.46 -1.54 -0.77
C VAL A 67 1.51 -0.82 0.57
N ALA A 68 1.50 -1.58 1.66
CA ALA A 68 1.81 -1.09 3.00
C ALA A 68 3.33 -1.10 3.22
N VAL A 69 3.81 -0.33 4.19
CA VAL A 69 5.23 -0.31 4.56
C VAL A 69 5.35 -0.47 6.07
N LEU A 70 6.10 -1.50 6.48
CA LEU A 70 6.49 -1.71 7.86
C LEU A 70 7.93 -1.21 8.01
N THR A 71 8.19 -0.43 9.05
CA THR A 71 9.54 0.08 9.35
C THR A 71 10.06 -0.66 10.57
N ASP A 72 11.27 -1.22 10.48
CA ASP A 72 11.90 -1.95 11.57
C ASP A 72 12.62 -1.01 12.56
N ILE A 73 13.21 -1.59 13.61
CA ILE A 73 13.97 -0.83 14.62
C ILE A 73 15.24 -0.15 14.07
N ASN A 74 15.73 -0.57 12.91
CA ASN A 74 16.90 -0.01 12.23
C ASN A 74 16.49 1.07 11.21
N SER A 75 15.21 1.43 11.14
CA SER A 75 14.63 2.32 10.12
C SER A 75 14.66 1.75 8.68
N GLU A 76 14.85 0.44 8.53
CA GLU A 76 14.72 -0.26 7.27
C GLU A 76 13.24 -0.49 6.94
N ARG A 77 12.91 -0.44 5.65
CA ARG A 77 11.54 -0.49 5.17
C ARG A 77 11.23 -1.81 4.50
N HIS A 78 10.16 -2.45 4.94
CA HIS A 78 9.60 -3.66 4.35
C HIS A 78 8.30 -3.32 3.63
N TYR A 79 8.35 -3.33 2.30
CA TYR A 79 7.20 -3.14 1.44
C TYR A 79 6.36 -4.41 1.42
N CYS A 80 5.13 -4.30 1.89
CA CYS A 80 4.14 -5.37 1.92
C CYS A 80 3.11 -5.11 0.82
N ALA A 81 3.32 -5.70 -0.35
CA ALA A 81 2.38 -5.63 -1.45
C ALA A 81 1.24 -6.61 -1.18
N CYS A 82 0.04 -6.09 -0.94
CA CYS A 82 -1.15 -6.86 -0.57
C CYS A 82 -2.11 -6.92 -1.76
N PHE A 83 -2.47 -8.13 -2.18
CA PHE A 83 -3.55 -8.40 -3.13
C PHE A 83 -4.70 -9.08 -2.38
N THR A 84 -5.78 -8.35 -2.16
CA THR A 84 -6.93 -8.80 -1.36
C THR A 84 -8.07 -9.21 -2.28
N PHE A 85 -8.68 -10.36 -1.98
CA PHE A 85 -9.88 -10.87 -2.63
C PHE A 85 -10.84 -11.46 -1.59
N TRP A 86 -12.07 -11.74 -2.02
CA TRP A 86 -13.15 -12.14 -1.12
C TRP A 86 -13.65 -13.54 -1.46
N GLU A 87 -13.73 -14.39 -0.44
CA GLU A 87 -14.17 -15.78 -0.51
C GLU A 87 -15.46 -16.00 0.28
N SER A 88 -16.31 -16.92 -0.19
CA SER A 88 -17.51 -17.35 0.52
C SER A 88 -17.12 -18.13 1.77
N LEU A 89 -17.74 -17.80 2.90
CA LEU A 89 -17.74 -18.70 4.06
C LEU A 89 -18.91 -19.68 3.90
N ASP A 90 -18.60 -20.91 3.49
CA ASP A 90 -19.60 -21.97 3.48
C ASP A 90 -19.84 -22.43 4.93
N ASN A 91 -21.11 -22.45 5.35
CA ASN A 91 -21.48 -22.78 6.72
C ASN A 91 -21.04 -24.24 7.05
N PRO A 92 -20.20 -24.48 8.08
CA PRO A 92 -19.71 -25.84 8.38
C PRO A 92 -20.80 -26.82 8.82
N GLN A 93 -22.04 -26.37 9.03
CA GLN A 93 -23.18 -27.22 9.36
C GLN A 93 -23.71 -28.06 8.17
N ASN A 94 -23.30 -27.79 6.92
CA ASN A 94 -23.77 -28.55 5.76
C ASN A 94 -22.90 -29.77 5.38
N LYS A 95 -21.96 -30.20 6.25
CA LYS A 95 -21.16 -31.42 6.02
C LYS A 95 -21.48 -32.58 6.99
N ALA A 96 -22.56 -32.49 7.76
CA ALA A 96 -23.01 -33.54 8.67
C ALA A 96 -24.52 -33.81 8.52
N GLY A 97 -24.96 -34.20 7.33
CA GLY A 97 -26.38 -34.44 7.04
C GLY A 97 -26.62 -35.25 5.77
N GLU A 98 -25.88 -36.33 5.55
CA GLU A 98 -26.36 -37.44 4.72
C GLU A 98 -27.06 -38.44 5.65
N ALA A 99 -28.29 -38.11 6.08
CA ALA A 99 -29.23 -39.09 6.60
C ALA A 99 -30.67 -38.51 6.56
N ASP A 100 -31.53 -39.28 5.92
CA ASP A 100 -33.00 -39.27 5.96
C ASP A 100 -33.78 -38.27 5.08
N GLU A 101 -34.34 -38.85 4.00
CA GLU A 101 -35.51 -38.36 3.28
C GLU A 101 -36.75 -38.38 4.20
N ALA A 102 -37.44 -37.25 4.35
CA ALA A 102 -38.89 -37.11 4.17
C ALA A 102 -39.43 -35.77 4.75
N ASP A 103 -40.31 -35.16 3.94
CA ASP A 103 -41.41 -34.22 4.24
C ASP A 103 -41.20 -32.70 4.51
N GLU A 104 -41.81 -31.98 3.56
CA GLU A 104 -42.71 -30.81 3.64
C GLU A 104 -42.23 -29.42 4.12
N ASP A 105 -42.16 -28.51 3.14
CA ASP A 105 -42.55 -27.10 3.17
C ASP A 105 -42.29 -26.30 4.46
N LEU A 106 -41.01 -26.05 4.73
CA LEU A 106 -40.57 -24.84 5.41
C LEU A 106 -39.87 -23.97 4.38
N ALA A 107 -40.33 -22.73 4.20
CA ALA A 107 -39.61 -21.72 3.43
C ALA A 107 -38.20 -21.59 4.00
N VAL A 108 -37.22 -22.26 3.38
CA VAL A 108 -35.83 -22.26 3.81
C VAL A 108 -35.31 -20.84 3.59
N ILE A 109 -35.28 -20.05 4.66
CA ILE A 109 -34.48 -18.82 4.69
C ILE A 109 -33.05 -19.30 4.50
N GLN A 110 -32.54 -19.27 3.26
CA GLN A 110 -31.14 -19.57 3.01
C GLN A 110 -30.32 -18.57 3.85
N PRO A 111 -29.43 -19.05 4.74
CA PRO A 111 -28.59 -18.14 5.50
C PRO A 111 -27.83 -17.26 4.53
N ALA A 112 -27.82 -15.95 4.79
CA ALA A 112 -27.17 -14.98 3.92
C ALA A 112 -25.70 -15.37 3.73
N LYS A 113 -25.29 -15.56 2.47
CA LYS A 113 -23.92 -15.90 2.09
C LYS A 113 -23.02 -14.74 2.50
N VAL A 114 -22.10 -14.98 3.44
CA VAL A 114 -21.13 -13.98 3.91
C VAL A 114 -19.77 -14.25 3.27
N PHE A 115 -19.06 -13.17 2.98
CA PHE A 115 -17.74 -13.21 2.37
C PHE A 115 -16.68 -12.70 3.34
N ALA A 116 -15.57 -13.42 3.41
CA ALA A 116 -14.39 -13.06 4.18
C ALA A 116 -13.26 -12.59 3.26
N PRO A 117 -12.47 -11.59 3.68
CA PRO A 117 -11.30 -11.19 2.93
C PRO A 117 -10.17 -12.22 3.10
N LYS A 118 -9.40 -12.39 2.03
CA LYS A 118 -8.13 -13.12 2.01
C LYS A 118 -7.11 -12.30 1.21
N SER A 119 -5.89 -12.26 1.70
CA SER A 119 -4.82 -11.45 1.13
C SER A 119 -3.61 -12.32 0.77
N LEU A 120 -3.16 -12.19 -0.48
CA LEU A 120 -1.84 -12.66 -0.92
C LEU A 120 -0.86 -11.50 -0.73
N VAL A 121 0.27 -11.76 -0.08
CA VAL A 121 1.21 -10.70 0.32
C VAL A 121 2.61 -11.05 -0.13
N LEU A 122 3.28 -10.10 -0.77
CA LEU A 122 4.73 -10.12 -0.96
C LEU A 122 5.38 -9.14 0.00
N VAL A 123 6.35 -9.62 0.76
CA VAL A 123 7.19 -8.79 1.62
C VAL A 123 8.55 -8.65 0.95
N SER A 124 9.00 -7.41 0.74
CA SER A 124 10.29 -7.13 0.11
C SER A 124 10.93 -5.87 0.70
N ARG A 125 12.26 -5.85 0.76
CA ARG A 125 13.05 -4.61 0.96
C ARG A 125 13.11 -3.73 -0.30
N LEU A 126 12.70 -4.28 -1.44
CA LEU A 126 12.70 -3.60 -2.72
C LEU A 126 11.30 -3.08 -3.06
N ASP A 127 11.29 -2.05 -3.88
CA ASP A 127 10.11 -1.23 -4.07
C ASP A 127 9.60 -1.27 -5.52
N TYR A 128 9.28 -2.49 -5.97
CA TYR A 128 8.80 -2.76 -7.32
C TYR A 128 7.29 -2.96 -7.35
N THR A 129 6.55 -1.92 -6.94
CA THR A 129 5.09 -1.94 -6.79
C THR A 129 4.35 -2.54 -7.99
N GLU A 130 4.70 -2.13 -9.22
CA GLU A 130 4.05 -2.64 -10.44
C GLU A 130 4.37 -4.11 -10.71
N ALA A 131 5.63 -4.52 -10.52
CA ALA A 131 6.02 -5.93 -10.67
C ALA A 131 5.26 -6.79 -9.64
N PHE A 132 5.24 -6.38 -8.37
CA PHE A 132 4.51 -7.12 -7.33
C PHE A 132 3.02 -7.23 -7.60
N ARG A 133 2.38 -6.17 -8.13
CA ARG A 133 0.98 -6.22 -8.57
C ARG A 133 0.77 -7.30 -9.63
N ASN A 134 1.64 -7.34 -10.63
CA ASN A 134 1.55 -8.31 -11.73
C ASN A 134 1.81 -9.75 -11.22
N CYS A 135 2.84 -9.94 -10.38
CA CYS A 135 3.14 -11.22 -9.74
C CYS A 135 1.94 -11.75 -8.95
N LEU A 136 1.37 -10.93 -8.08
CA LEU A 136 0.24 -11.34 -7.23
C LEU A 136 -1.03 -11.57 -8.06
N GLY A 137 -1.27 -10.77 -9.10
CA GLY A 137 -2.37 -10.99 -10.04
C GLY A 137 -2.24 -12.32 -10.78
N LEU A 138 -1.03 -12.69 -11.19
CA LEU A 138 -0.76 -13.99 -11.80
C LEU A 138 -1.03 -15.14 -10.81
N ILE A 139 -0.51 -15.05 -9.59
CA ILE A 139 -0.74 -16.05 -8.54
C ILE A 139 -2.24 -16.20 -8.27
N TYR A 140 -2.98 -15.10 -8.16
CA TYR A 140 -4.43 -15.13 -7.99
C TYR A 140 -5.15 -15.78 -9.17
N THR A 141 -4.76 -15.45 -10.40
CA THR A 141 -5.34 -16.05 -11.62
C THR A 141 -5.12 -17.56 -11.66
N ILE A 142 -3.91 -18.04 -11.34
CA ILE A 142 -3.61 -19.47 -11.25
C ILE A 142 -4.47 -20.14 -10.18
N HIS A 143 -4.64 -19.48 -9.02
CA HIS A 143 -5.44 -20.00 -7.91
C HIS A 143 -6.92 -20.16 -8.26
N VAL A 144 -7.51 -19.20 -8.99
CA VAL A 144 -8.94 -19.19 -9.32
C VAL A 144 -9.25 -20.00 -10.59
N ASP A 145 -8.44 -19.83 -11.64
CA ASP A 145 -8.73 -20.38 -12.97
C ASP A 145 -8.01 -21.71 -13.26
N GLY A 146 -7.06 -22.11 -12.41
CA GLY A 146 -6.35 -23.39 -12.54
C GLY A 146 -5.49 -23.48 -13.81
N LEU A 147 -4.61 -22.50 -14.03
CA LEU A 147 -3.68 -22.53 -15.18
C LEU A 147 -2.70 -23.73 -15.10
N SER A 148 -2.06 -24.06 -16.22
CA SER A 148 -1.16 -25.22 -16.34
C SER A 148 0.08 -25.20 -15.46
N THR A 149 0.48 -24.03 -14.93
CA THR A 149 1.64 -23.89 -14.03
C THR A 149 1.19 -23.96 -12.57
N THR A 150 1.91 -24.70 -11.73
CA THR A 150 1.57 -24.82 -10.30
C THR A 150 1.94 -23.55 -9.51
N LEU A 151 1.18 -23.24 -8.45
CA LEU A 151 1.42 -22.08 -7.60
C LEU A 151 2.80 -22.12 -6.94
N GLU A 152 3.24 -23.30 -6.50
CA GLU A 152 4.53 -23.52 -5.86
C GLU A 152 5.69 -23.18 -6.78
N THR A 153 5.56 -23.47 -8.08
CA THR A 153 6.58 -23.12 -9.09
C THR A 153 6.68 -21.61 -9.24
N VAL A 154 5.54 -20.91 -9.35
CA VAL A 154 5.49 -19.44 -9.48
C VAL A 154 6.04 -18.74 -8.24
N ILE A 155 5.60 -19.18 -7.05
CA ILE A 155 6.07 -18.65 -5.76
C ILE A 155 7.56 -18.94 -5.56
N GLY A 156 8.01 -20.17 -5.87
CA GLY A 156 9.41 -20.57 -5.79
C GLY A 156 10.31 -19.74 -6.72
N ASN A 157 9.91 -19.54 -7.98
CA ASN A 157 10.62 -18.69 -8.94
C ASN A 157 10.71 -17.24 -8.45
N LEU A 158 9.64 -16.71 -7.85
CA LEU A 158 9.61 -15.36 -7.32
C LEU A 158 10.56 -15.17 -6.12
N LEU A 159 10.53 -16.10 -5.16
CA LEU A 159 11.35 -16.02 -3.93
C LEU A 159 12.83 -16.35 -4.18
N THR A 160 13.14 -17.15 -5.21
CA THR A 160 14.52 -17.42 -5.63
C THR A 160 15.06 -16.38 -6.61
N CYS A 161 14.21 -15.47 -7.09
CA CYS A 161 14.64 -14.43 -8.02
C CYS A 161 15.55 -13.42 -7.32
N VAL A 162 16.77 -13.28 -7.85
CA VAL A 162 17.72 -12.25 -7.42
C VAL A 162 17.93 -11.24 -8.54
N ILE A 163 17.87 -9.96 -8.17
CA ILE A 163 18.05 -8.85 -9.10
C ILE A 163 19.23 -7.97 -8.69
N PRO A 164 19.91 -7.34 -9.66
CA PRO A 164 20.83 -6.24 -9.38
C PRO A 164 20.08 -5.10 -8.69
N ILE A 165 20.80 -4.30 -7.89
CA ILE A 165 20.24 -3.16 -7.15
C ILE A 165 20.65 -1.80 -7.73
N ALA A 166 21.63 -1.79 -8.63
CA ALA A 166 22.19 -0.57 -9.23
C ALA A 166 22.68 -0.85 -10.66
N GLY A 167 23.07 0.22 -11.37
CA GLY A 167 23.76 0.13 -12.65
C GLY A 167 22.87 0.08 -13.89
N GLY A 168 21.60 0.50 -13.80
CA GLY A 168 20.68 0.60 -14.94
C GLY A 168 20.37 -0.70 -15.69
N SER A 169 20.76 -1.84 -15.13
CA SER A 169 20.54 -3.15 -15.71
C SER A 169 19.06 -3.48 -15.82
N GLN A 170 18.65 -3.96 -16.98
CA GLN A 170 17.33 -4.51 -17.21
C GLN A 170 17.37 -6.03 -17.03
N ARG A 171 16.47 -6.57 -16.21
CA ARG A 171 16.26 -8.01 -16.05
C ARG A 171 14.85 -8.36 -16.45
N THR A 172 14.72 -9.32 -17.36
CA THR A 172 13.44 -9.97 -17.62
C THR A 172 13.28 -11.12 -16.63
N ILE A 173 12.12 -11.20 -15.98
CA ILE A 173 11.74 -12.23 -15.02
C ILE A 173 10.52 -12.93 -15.59
N THR A 174 10.53 -14.25 -15.52
CA THR A 174 9.41 -15.10 -15.94
C THR A 174 9.08 -16.00 -14.78
N LEU A 175 7.85 -15.89 -14.27
CA LEU A 175 7.40 -16.70 -13.15
C LEU A 175 6.73 -18.00 -13.59
N GLY A 176 6.18 -18.05 -14.81
CA GLY A 176 5.42 -19.16 -15.37
C GLY A 176 4.28 -18.68 -16.26
N ALA A 177 3.48 -19.59 -16.82
CA ALA A 177 2.26 -19.28 -17.60
C ALA A 177 2.41 -18.22 -18.71
N GLY A 178 3.59 -18.11 -19.34
CA GLY A 178 3.87 -17.11 -20.38
C GLY A 178 4.11 -15.69 -19.85
N ASP A 179 4.20 -15.50 -18.54
CA ASP A 179 4.49 -14.22 -17.90
C ASP A 179 5.89 -13.70 -18.28
N ARG A 180 5.98 -12.39 -18.46
CA ARG A 180 7.24 -11.71 -18.76
C ARG A 180 7.23 -10.34 -18.14
N GLN A 181 7.88 -10.22 -16.99
CA GLN A 181 8.03 -8.97 -16.28
C GLN A 181 9.42 -8.40 -16.54
N VAL A 182 9.49 -7.08 -16.63
CA VAL A 182 10.75 -6.36 -16.81
C VAL A 182 11.00 -5.56 -15.56
N ILE A 183 12.10 -5.84 -14.88
CA ILE A 183 12.62 -5.02 -13.80
C ILE A 183 13.81 -4.24 -14.31
N GLN A 184 13.75 -2.92 -14.14
CA GLN A 184 14.83 -2.01 -14.45
C GLN A 184 15.34 -1.37 -13.18
N THR A 185 16.62 -1.56 -12.89
CA THR A 185 17.26 -0.81 -11.79
C THR A 185 17.42 0.65 -12.15
N PRO A 186 17.53 1.56 -11.18
CA PRO A 186 17.79 2.97 -11.45
C PRO A 186 18.95 3.14 -12.45
N ILE A 187 18.70 3.90 -13.53
CA ILE A 187 19.68 4.14 -14.60
C ILE A 187 20.82 5.03 -14.09
N ASN A 188 20.49 5.98 -13.21
CA ASN A 188 21.41 6.90 -12.56
C ASN A 188 20.93 7.16 -11.13
N ASP A 189 21.86 7.27 -10.20
CA ASP A 189 21.60 7.57 -8.79
C ASP A 189 21.45 9.08 -8.52
N SER A 190 21.40 9.91 -9.58
CA SER A 190 21.26 11.36 -9.48
C SER A 190 19.88 11.84 -9.04
N LEU A 191 18.82 11.04 -9.24
CA LEU A 191 17.45 11.33 -8.83
C LEU A 191 16.72 10.05 -8.40
N PRO A 192 15.82 10.12 -7.41
CA PRO A 192 15.04 8.96 -6.99
C PRO A 192 14.03 8.55 -8.06
N VAL A 193 13.85 7.25 -8.26
CA VAL A 193 12.81 6.69 -9.13
C VAL A 193 11.47 6.77 -8.41
N SER A 194 10.69 7.81 -8.71
CA SER A 194 9.38 8.05 -8.08
C SER A 194 8.19 7.61 -8.93
N GLY A 195 8.41 7.19 -10.18
CA GLY A 195 7.34 6.90 -11.14
C GLY A 195 6.42 8.10 -11.31
N CYS A 196 5.11 7.89 -11.14
CA CYS A 196 4.13 8.98 -11.18
C CYS A 196 3.90 9.67 -9.81
N SER A 197 4.50 9.17 -8.72
CA SER A 197 4.16 9.57 -7.34
C SER A 197 4.26 11.08 -7.11
N VAL A 198 5.39 11.69 -7.52
CA VAL A 198 5.60 13.15 -7.40
C VAL A 198 4.56 13.92 -8.24
N ALA A 199 4.32 13.49 -9.47
CA ALA A 199 3.36 14.15 -10.35
C ALA A 199 1.92 14.06 -9.79
N GLN A 200 1.55 12.94 -9.19
CA GLN A 200 0.24 12.75 -8.55
C GLN A 200 0.09 13.62 -7.31
N LEU A 201 1.13 13.72 -6.48
CA LEU A 201 1.13 14.58 -5.29
C LEU A 201 0.87 16.06 -5.67
N PHE A 202 1.59 16.58 -6.67
CA PHE A 202 1.36 17.93 -7.19
C PHE A 202 0.01 18.10 -7.88
N ARG A 203 -0.53 17.05 -8.50
CA ARG A 203 -1.87 17.08 -9.12
C ARG A 203 -2.97 17.18 -8.07
N GLN A 204 -2.84 16.44 -6.96
CA GLN A 204 -3.84 16.34 -5.90
C GLN A 204 -3.86 17.59 -5.02
N LEU A 205 -2.68 18.04 -4.57
CA LEU A 205 -2.59 19.12 -3.59
C LEU A 205 -2.25 20.48 -4.20
N GLY A 206 -1.66 20.51 -5.40
CA GLY A 206 -1.16 21.74 -6.02
C GLY A 206 0.18 22.21 -5.46
N ILE A 207 0.82 23.14 -6.18
CA ILE A 207 2.21 23.56 -5.92
C ILE A 207 2.39 24.13 -4.51
N VAL A 208 1.50 25.03 -4.09
CA VAL A 208 1.62 25.73 -2.81
C VAL A 208 1.59 24.74 -1.65
N ASN A 209 0.57 23.88 -1.62
CA ASN A 209 0.39 22.88 -0.58
C ASN A 209 1.56 21.86 -0.54
N VAL A 210 2.04 21.41 -1.69
CA VAL A 210 3.20 20.49 -1.72
C VAL A 210 4.47 21.17 -1.19
N LEU A 211 4.68 22.47 -1.46
CA LEU A 211 5.81 23.19 -0.88
C LEU A 211 5.67 23.38 0.65
N TYR A 212 4.46 23.57 1.16
CA TYR A 212 4.20 23.55 2.61
C TYR A 212 4.56 22.19 3.22
N LEU A 213 4.13 21.08 2.62
CA LEU A 213 4.47 19.73 3.11
C LEU A 213 5.96 19.44 3.02
N PHE A 214 6.62 19.88 1.94
CA PHE A 214 8.06 19.77 1.80
C PHE A 214 8.78 20.48 2.96
N CYS A 215 8.43 21.75 3.22
CA CYS A 215 9.01 22.49 4.34
C CYS A 215 8.68 21.81 5.68
N ALA A 216 7.44 21.35 5.86
CA ALA A 216 7.02 20.67 7.07
C ALA A 216 7.81 19.39 7.35
N ALA A 217 8.14 18.63 6.30
CA ALA A 217 8.95 17.42 6.42
C ALA A 217 10.41 17.76 6.75
N LEU A 218 10.96 18.84 6.18
CA LEU A 218 12.31 19.33 6.47
C LEU A 218 12.45 19.90 7.88
N THR A 219 11.37 20.44 8.44
CA THR A 219 11.32 20.94 9.82
C THR A 219 10.72 19.93 10.79
N GLU A 220 10.70 18.65 10.39
CA GLU A 220 10.39 17.51 11.26
C GLU A 220 9.00 17.59 11.93
N HIS A 221 7.97 18.05 11.22
CA HIS A 221 6.60 17.99 11.73
C HIS A 221 5.93 16.63 11.50
N LYS A 222 4.82 16.41 12.23
CA LYS A 222 3.90 15.31 12.00
C LYS A 222 3.01 15.61 10.80
N ILE A 223 3.10 14.77 9.77
CA ILE A 223 2.35 14.90 8.53
C ILE A 223 1.45 13.68 8.37
N LEU A 224 0.14 13.92 8.27
CA LEU A 224 -0.87 12.92 8.01
C LEU A 224 -1.48 13.15 6.62
N PHE A 225 -1.37 12.16 5.73
CA PHE A 225 -2.13 12.12 4.50
C PHE A 225 -3.47 11.41 4.72
N LEU A 226 -4.56 12.01 4.25
CA LEU A 226 -5.91 11.47 4.39
C LEU A 226 -6.51 11.21 3.01
N SER A 227 -7.05 10.01 2.77
CA SER A 227 -7.64 9.61 1.49
C SER A 227 -8.47 8.34 1.63
N SER A 228 -9.54 8.24 0.86
CA SER A 228 -10.32 7.00 0.67
C SER A 228 -9.56 5.91 -0.10
N SER A 229 -8.56 6.30 -0.88
CA SER A 229 -7.73 5.39 -1.69
C SER A 229 -6.37 5.15 -1.03
N TYR A 230 -6.09 3.88 -0.71
CA TYR A 230 -4.79 3.44 -0.20
C TYR A 230 -3.64 3.71 -1.18
N GLN A 231 -3.86 3.51 -2.48
CA GLN A 231 -2.84 3.80 -3.49
C GLN A 231 -2.43 5.28 -3.46
N ARG A 232 -3.39 6.20 -3.31
CA ARG A 232 -3.07 7.63 -3.19
C ARG A 232 -2.27 7.94 -1.93
N LEU A 233 -2.58 7.30 -0.80
CA LEU A 233 -1.80 7.47 0.43
C LEU A 233 -0.35 7.03 0.24
N THR A 234 -0.14 5.85 -0.33
CA THR A 234 1.20 5.32 -0.65
C THR A 234 1.93 6.24 -1.62
N ASP A 235 1.30 6.65 -2.72
CA ASP A 235 1.93 7.52 -3.73
C ASP A 235 2.25 8.92 -3.18
N ALA A 236 1.40 9.50 -2.33
CA ALA A 236 1.64 10.80 -1.73
C ALA A 236 2.84 10.78 -0.77
N CYS A 237 2.89 9.77 0.11
CA CYS A 237 4.02 9.53 1.02
C CYS A 237 5.33 9.37 0.24
N ARG A 238 5.34 8.52 -0.80
CA ARG A 238 6.51 8.32 -1.68
C ARG A 238 6.91 9.59 -2.42
N GLY A 239 5.92 10.34 -2.93
CA GLY A 239 6.13 11.58 -3.64
C GLY A 239 6.80 12.63 -2.77
N LEU A 240 6.36 12.76 -1.51
CA LEU A 240 6.94 13.68 -0.54
C LEU A 240 8.39 13.28 -0.22
N LEU A 241 8.66 11.99 0.04
CA LEU A 241 10.03 11.54 0.27
C LEU A 241 10.94 11.74 -0.94
N ALA A 242 10.44 11.52 -2.16
CA ALA A 242 11.23 11.68 -3.37
C ALA A 242 11.69 13.13 -3.59
N ILE A 243 10.85 14.12 -3.28
CA ILE A 243 11.23 15.54 -3.41
C ILE A 243 12.21 16.00 -2.33
N MET A 244 12.38 15.24 -1.23
CA MET A 244 13.38 15.52 -0.19
C MET A 244 14.80 15.11 -0.58
N PHE A 245 15.00 14.40 -1.69
CA PHE A 245 16.32 13.97 -2.14
C PHE A 245 17.30 15.17 -2.21
N PRO A 246 18.55 15.02 -1.71
CA PRO A 246 19.20 13.79 -1.24
C PRO A 246 19.04 13.49 0.27
N LEU A 247 18.17 14.21 0.97
CA LEU A 247 17.94 14.02 2.40
C LEU A 247 17.20 12.70 2.66
N LYS A 248 17.57 12.04 3.76
CA LYS A 248 16.93 10.80 4.21
C LYS A 248 15.99 11.10 5.36
N TYR A 249 14.74 10.66 5.22
CA TYR A 249 13.77 10.70 6.30
C TYR A 249 13.96 9.50 7.23
N SER A 250 14.25 9.78 8.50
CA SER A 250 14.64 8.77 9.50
C SER A 250 13.62 8.59 10.63
N PHE A 251 12.46 9.24 10.55
CA PHE A 251 11.39 9.09 11.53
C PHE A 251 10.33 8.07 11.06
N THR A 252 9.26 7.93 11.84
CA THR A 252 8.15 7.01 11.57
C THR A 252 7.54 7.25 10.19
N TYR A 253 7.58 6.23 9.35
CA TYR A 253 7.04 6.25 7.99
C TYR A 253 6.07 5.09 7.82
N VAL A 254 4.77 5.40 7.77
CA VAL A 254 3.69 4.40 7.66
C VAL A 254 2.66 4.89 6.64
N PRO A 255 2.86 4.63 5.34
CA PRO A 255 2.00 5.18 4.29
C PRO A 255 0.55 4.75 4.37
N ILE A 256 0.27 3.64 5.05
CA ILE A 256 -1.08 3.17 5.33
C ILE A 256 -1.08 2.64 6.77
N LEU A 257 -1.63 3.43 7.70
CA LEU A 257 -1.80 3.05 9.09
C LEU A 257 -3.13 2.32 9.29
N PRO A 258 -3.13 1.09 9.82
CA PRO A 258 -4.35 0.38 10.19
C PRO A 258 -5.13 1.09 11.30
N GLY A 259 -6.46 0.96 11.28
CA GLY A 259 -7.34 1.54 12.31
C GLY A 259 -6.99 1.12 13.73
N LYS A 260 -6.54 -0.14 13.92
CA LYS A 260 -6.12 -0.67 15.23
C LYS A 260 -4.87 -0.01 15.80
N LEU A 261 -4.14 0.78 15.00
CA LEU A 261 -2.89 1.45 15.38
C LEU A 261 -3.03 2.98 15.36
N LEU A 262 -4.24 3.52 15.36
CA LEU A 262 -4.46 4.98 15.34
C LEU A 262 -3.85 5.71 16.55
N GLU A 263 -3.63 5.02 17.67
CA GLU A 263 -2.91 5.56 18.84
C GLU A 263 -1.49 6.08 18.50
N VAL A 264 -0.87 5.56 17.44
CA VAL A 264 0.45 6.01 16.98
C VAL A 264 0.44 7.49 16.57
N LEU A 265 -0.72 8.03 16.15
CA LEU A 265 -0.87 9.43 15.76
C LEU A 265 -0.63 10.41 16.93
N SER A 266 -0.81 9.95 18.16
CA SER A 266 -0.57 10.75 19.38
C SER A 266 0.89 10.69 19.87
N THR A 267 1.77 9.94 19.21
CA THR A 267 3.19 9.85 19.60
C THR A 267 3.87 11.22 19.50
N PRO A 268 4.84 11.57 20.36
CA PRO A 268 5.46 12.89 20.35
C PRO A 268 6.46 13.08 19.20
N THR A 269 6.87 12.00 18.53
CA THR A 269 7.88 12.02 17.48
C THR A 269 7.31 12.46 16.13
N PRO A 270 8.11 13.07 15.26
CA PRO A 270 7.72 13.35 13.88
C PRO A 270 7.30 12.08 13.14
N PHE A 271 6.39 12.20 12.19
CA PHE A 271 5.99 11.08 11.34
C PHE A 271 5.48 11.54 9.98
N ILE A 272 5.53 10.64 9.00
CA ILE A 272 4.77 10.72 7.75
C ILE A 272 3.87 9.48 7.71
N ILE A 273 2.57 9.70 7.88
CA ILE A 273 1.58 8.62 7.98
C ILE A 273 0.44 8.86 7.01
N GLY A 274 -0.09 7.80 6.40
CA GLY A 274 -1.34 7.86 5.65
C GLY A 274 -2.47 7.13 6.39
N VAL A 275 -3.65 7.74 6.45
CA VAL A 275 -4.84 7.19 7.09
C VAL A 275 -6.01 7.16 6.10
N ASN A 276 -6.80 6.08 6.14
CA ASN A 276 -8.01 6.00 5.33
C ASN A 276 -9.02 7.06 5.80
N SER A 277 -9.69 7.74 4.87
CA SER A 277 -10.69 8.77 5.21
C SER A 277 -11.90 8.25 6.00
N PHE A 278 -12.10 6.93 6.05
CA PHE A 278 -13.04 6.28 6.96
C PHE A 278 -12.79 6.67 8.44
N PHE A 279 -11.54 6.85 8.85
CA PHE A 279 -11.15 7.23 10.22
C PHE A 279 -10.97 8.75 10.38
N ARG A 280 -11.66 9.56 9.56
CA ARG A 280 -11.49 11.03 9.58
C ARG A 280 -11.84 11.61 10.95
N SER A 281 -12.89 11.13 11.60
CA SER A 281 -13.36 11.65 12.88
C SER A 281 -12.28 11.59 13.96
N GLU A 282 -11.54 10.48 14.01
CA GLU A 282 -10.45 10.23 14.94
C GLU A 282 -9.23 11.14 14.65
N THR A 283 -9.01 11.50 13.38
CA THR A 283 -7.89 12.39 13.01
C THR A 283 -8.16 13.87 13.30
N GLN A 284 -9.42 14.28 13.44
CA GLN A 284 -9.77 15.70 13.66
C GLN A 284 -9.40 16.21 15.06
N GLU A 285 -9.21 15.31 16.03
CA GLU A 285 -8.87 15.65 17.40
C GLU A 285 -7.37 15.94 17.60
N LEU A 286 -6.55 15.70 16.58
CA LEU A 286 -5.09 15.84 16.65
C LEU A 286 -4.68 17.32 16.63
N LEU A 287 -4.05 17.77 17.71
CA LEU A 287 -3.70 19.19 17.90
C LEU A 287 -2.38 19.61 17.28
N ASP A 288 -1.48 18.68 16.95
CA ASP A 288 -0.12 18.96 16.48
C ASP A 288 0.25 18.25 15.16
N VAL A 289 -0.77 17.80 14.43
CA VAL A 289 -0.61 17.04 13.18
C VAL A 289 -1.09 17.86 11.98
N ILE A 290 -0.24 18.03 10.98
CA ILE A 290 -0.59 18.66 9.71
C ILE A 290 -1.34 17.63 8.86
N ILE A 291 -2.59 17.93 8.49
CA ILE A 291 -3.45 17.00 7.74
C ILE A 291 -3.54 17.45 6.27
N ALA A 292 -3.04 16.61 5.37
CA ALA A 292 -3.16 16.77 3.93
C ALA A 292 -4.28 15.85 3.39
N ASP A 293 -5.43 16.45 3.09
CA ASP A 293 -6.58 15.77 2.49
C ASP A 293 -6.36 15.66 0.98
N LEU A 294 -6.01 14.46 0.51
CA LEU A 294 -5.73 14.19 -0.91
C LEU A 294 -7.02 14.10 -1.74
N ASP A 295 -8.17 13.87 -1.11
CA ASP A 295 -9.47 13.80 -1.77
C ASP A 295 -10.04 15.22 -1.99
N GLY A 296 -9.90 16.07 -0.97
CA GLY A 296 -10.31 17.48 -1.02
C GLY A 296 -9.29 18.43 -1.67
N GLY A 297 -8.01 18.02 -1.74
CA GLY A 297 -6.93 18.86 -2.28
C GLY A 297 -6.50 19.98 -1.31
N THR A 298 -6.67 19.77 -0.01
CA THR A 298 -6.47 20.81 1.03
C THR A 298 -5.45 20.38 2.08
N ILE A 299 -4.84 21.35 2.75
CA ILE A 299 -4.00 21.14 3.93
C ILE A 299 -4.59 21.90 5.11
N THR A 300 -4.67 21.24 6.26
CA THR A 300 -5.02 21.84 7.54
C THR A 300 -3.78 21.85 8.43
N ILE A 301 -3.39 23.03 8.90
CA ILE A 301 -2.24 23.23 9.80
C ILE A 301 -2.81 23.68 11.15
N PRO A 302 -2.57 22.96 12.25
CA PRO A 302 -3.02 23.38 13.57
C PRO A 302 -2.40 24.72 14.00
N GLU A 303 -3.13 25.51 14.80
CA GLU A 303 -2.69 26.86 15.21
C GLU A 303 -1.36 26.88 15.97
N CYS A 304 -1.05 25.81 16.72
CA CYS A 304 0.19 25.69 17.48
C CYS A 304 1.39 25.24 16.63
N VAL A 305 1.19 24.93 15.34
CA VAL A 305 2.23 24.45 14.42
C VAL A 305 2.70 25.60 13.54
N HIS A 306 3.98 25.94 13.66
CA HIS A 306 4.62 26.92 12.78
C HIS A 306 5.61 26.23 11.83
N ILE A 307 5.37 26.36 10.53
CA ILE A 307 6.23 25.79 9.48
C ILE A 307 7.14 26.90 8.93
N SER A 308 8.45 26.74 9.10
CA SER A 308 9.43 27.63 8.48
C SER A 308 9.49 27.37 6.98
N LEU A 309 9.04 28.34 6.18
CA LEU A 309 9.06 28.26 4.73
C LEU A 309 10.45 28.47 4.14
N LEU A 310 10.62 28.08 2.87
CA LEU A 310 11.80 28.43 2.09
C LEU A 310 12.01 29.95 2.09
N PRO A 311 13.25 30.44 2.31
CA PRO A 311 13.53 31.87 2.28
C PRO A 311 13.41 32.40 0.86
N GLU A 312 13.05 33.69 0.73
CA GLU A 312 13.12 34.37 -0.56
C GLU A 312 14.58 34.62 -0.98
N PRO A 313 14.90 34.55 -2.29
CA PRO A 313 13.99 34.39 -3.43
C PRO A 313 13.70 32.92 -3.83
N LEU A 314 14.17 31.93 -3.05
CA LEU A 314 14.09 30.52 -3.43
C LEU A 314 12.66 30.04 -3.54
N LEU A 315 11.77 30.48 -2.63
CA LEU A 315 10.35 30.14 -2.67
C LEU A 315 9.71 30.59 -3.99
N GLN A 316 9.84 31.87 -4.32
CA GLN A 316 9.27 32.44 -5.55
C GLN A 316 9.84 31.77 -6.81
N GLN A 317 11.15 31.55 -6.86
CA GLN A 317 11.82 30.89 -8.00
C GLN A 317 11.32 29.46 -8.18
N THR A 318 11.18 28.72 -7.09
CA THR A 318 10.71 27.32 -7.10
C THR A 318 9.26 27.23 -7.57
N GLN A 319 8.37 28.08 -7.04
CA GLN A 319 6.98 28.16 -7.49
C GLN A 319 6.89 28.50 -8.99
N THR A 320 7.70 29.45 -9.44
CA THR A 320 7.75 29.85 -10.84
C THR A 320 8.16 28.68 -11.74
N ALA A 321 9.25 28.00 -11.41
CA ALA A 321 9.74 26.84 -12.16
C ALA A 321 8.69 25.71 -12.22
N LEU A 322 8.06 25.36 -11.09
CA LEU A 322 7.01 24.34 -11.04
C LEU A 322 5.77 24.72 -11.86
N SER A 323 5.40 26.01 -11.87
CA SER A 323 4.26 26.50 -12.66
C SER A 323 4.49 26.39 -14.16
N MET A 324 5.73 26.53 -14.62
CA MET A 324 6.09 26.40 -16.04
C MET A 324 5.92 24.95 -16.51
N VAL A 325 6.30 23.97 -15.69
CA VAL A 325 6.10 22.54 -16.01
C VAL A 325 4.62 22.22 -16.19
N LYS A 326 3.75 22.73 -15.30
CA LYS A 326 2.29 22.53 -15.40
C LYS A 326 1.74 23.08 -16.72
N LYS A 327 2.19 24.26 -17.16
CA LYS A 327 1.77 24.87 -18.43
C LYS A 327 2.26 24.09 -19.65
N THR A 328 3.50 23.61 -19.64
CA THR A 328 4.08 22.83 -20.75
C THR A 328 3.36 21.50 -20.94
N VAL A 329 3.01 20.79 -19.85
CA VAL A 329 2.25 19.53 -19.93
C VAL A 329 0.86 19.75 -20.50
N VAL A 330 0.13 20.77 -20.02
CA VAL A 330 -1.21 21.11 -20.55
C VAL A 330 -1.15 21.51 -22.03
N LYS A 331 -0.15 22.29 -22.42
CA LYS A 331 0.04 22.70 -23.83
C LYS A 331 0.33 21.50 -24.73
N ASN A 332 1.13 20.53 -24.28
CA ASN A 332 1.43 19.31 -25.02
C ASN A 332 0.21 18.38 -25.13
N LEU A 333 -0.63 18.29 -24.09
CA LEU A 333 -1.89 17.53 -24.14
C LEU A 333 -2.90 18.17 -25.11
N LEU A 334 -3.04 19.49 -25.10
CA LEU A 334 -3.94 20.22 -26.03
C LEU A 334 -3.46 20.15 -27.48
N MET A 335 -2.14 20.20 -27.73
CA MET A 335 -1.59 20.04 -29.08
C MET A 335 -1.77 18.62 -29.64
N ASN A 336 -1.86 17.60 -28.79
CA ASN A 336 -2.13 16.22 -29.21
C ASN A 336 -3.63 15.95 -29.40
N ALA A 337 -4.51 16.65 -28.68
CA ALA A 337 -5.97 16.55 -28.84
C ALA A 337 -6.50 17.26 -30.10
N GLY A 338 -5.75 18.23 -30.65
CA GLY A 338 -6.10 18.92 -31.90
C GLY A 338 -5.66 18.20 -33.18
N LYS A 339 -5.16 16.96 -33.07
CA LYS A 339 -4.68 16.14 -34.19
C LYS A 339 -5.49 14.85 -34.42
N SER A 340 -6.64 14.68 -33.76
CA SER A 340 -7.58 13.58 -34.03
C SER A 340 -8.72 14.01 -34.95
#